data_AF-A0A7K4I5N1-F1
#
_entry.id   AF-A0A7K4I5N1-F1
#
_cell.length_a   1.000
_cell.length_b   1.000
_cell.length_c   1.000
_cell.angle_alpha   90.00
_cell.angle_beta   90.00
_cell.angle_gamma   90.00
#
_symmetry.space_group_name_H-M   'P 1'
#
loop_
_entity.id
_entity.type
_entity.pdbx_description
1 polymer ?
#
loop_
_entity_poly.entity_id
_entity_poly.type
_entity_poly.pdbx_seq_one_letter_code
_entity_poly.pdbx_strand_id
1 'polypeptide(L)'
;MSAILFLTLLTTTTKAQKLEIVLYTDKPSYWLGDPVQVFGYLYYNDLRVSDGVISIEMDDSTGWPLLLRTLNTGTLPTTETIQILSLYPSDQSGNPKSSFKKGTLAYFTITVKNKNNTRVTFELALTVFDSQQGIMDTARLTISDMMPQTNGTFTLPMYILDKAPTGTAIVYANTFTDLPRLNGTALSIEKFATFNITANTATTQFKTSKAVIQAEAHFFTNFTVPLYQHYGYYNITTTCKYLNETAVEKKRIEIRVPDLNGDNTVNVLDLIVVAGSLGWTGPPGSIPADVNRDGNVNVLDLIVTAKYLGWIGPP
;
A
#
# COMPACT_ATOMS: atom_id res chain seq x y z
N MET A 1 76.72 -4.04 -5.26
CA MET A 1 75.43 -4.72 -4.96
C MET A 1 74.35 -3.66 -4.91
N SER A 2 73.53 -3.53 -5.95
CA SER A 2 72.38 -2.60 -5.96
C SER A 2 71.17 -3.29 -5.34
N ALA A 3 70.64 -2.72 -4.26
CA ALA A 3 69.39 -3.17 -3.68
C ALA A 3 68.22 -2.59 -4.48
N ILE A 4 67.42 -3.46 -5.09
CA ILE A 4 66.18 -3.10 -5.77
C ILE A 4 65.08 -3.01 -4.69
N LEU A 5 64.53 -1.81 -4.51
CA LEU A 5 63.42 -1.55 -3.61
C LEU A 5 62.10 -1.94 -4.30
N PHE A 6 61.46 -3.02 -3.85
CA PHE A 6 60.11 -3.39 -4.29
C PHE A 6 59.07 -2.52 -3.57
N LEU A 7 58.52 -1.54 -4.27
CA LEU A 7 57.37 -0.77 -3.81
C LEU A 7 56.11 -1.63 -3.99
N THR A 8 55.59 -2.19 -2.91
CA THR A 8 54.32 -2.92 -2.91
C THR A 8 53.17 -1.91 -2.83
N LEU A 9 52.46 -1.72 -3.95
CA LEU A 9 51.24 -0.94 -4.01
C LEU A 9 50.12 -1.74 -3.31
N LEU A 10 49.75 -1.35 -2.09
CA LEU A 10 48.52 -1.85 -1.47
C LEU A 10 47.32 -1.18 -2.13
N THR A 11 46.59 -1.92 -2.96
CA THR A 11 45.27 -1.48 -3.43
C THR A 11 44.23 -1.83 -2.37
N THR A 12 43.70 -0.82 -1.68
CA THR A 12 42.51 -1.00 -0.85
C THR A 12 41.29 -1.04 -1.78
N THR A 13 40.63 -2.18 -1.87
CA THR A 13 39.30 -2.28 -2.51
C THR A 13 38.27 -1.60 -1.62
N THR A 14 37.91 -0.36 -1.93
CA THR A 14 36.75 0.30 -1.32
C THR A 14 35.49 -0.40 -1.82
N LYS A 15 34.76 -1.07 -0.91
CA LYS A 15 33.42 -1.61 -1.19
C LYS A 15 32.52 -0.44 -1.59
N ALA A 16 31.85 -0.54 -2.74
CA ALA A 16 30.88 0.46 -3.17
C ALA A 16 29.79 0.64 -2.10
N GLN A 17 29.36 1.88 -1.88
CA GLN A 17 28.25 2.15 -0.96
C GLN A 17 26.99 1.48 -1.50
N LYS A 18 26.27 0.73 -0.66
CA LYS A 18 25.09 -0.05 -1.08
C LYS A 18 23.91 0.25 -0.15
N LEU A 19 22.87 0.86 -0.69
CA LEU A 19 21.55 0.95 -0.07
C LEU A 19 20.71 -0.25 -0.54
N GLU A 20 20.04 -0.94 0.38
CA GLU A 20 19.29 -2.16 0.09
C GLU A 20 17.98 -2.20 0.89
N ILE A 21 16.89 -2.54 0.21
CA ILE A 21 15.61 -2.83 0.84
C ILE A 21 15.42 -4.34 0.81
N VAL A 22 15.04 -4.92 1.94
CA VAL A 22 14.60 -6.31 2.03
C VAL A 22 13.11 -6.32 2.28
N LEU A 23 12.34 -6.88 1.35
CA LEU A 23 10.87 -6.82 1.33
C LEU A 23 10.23 -8.20 1.48
N TYR A 24 9.30 -8.31 2.42
CA TYR A 24 8.54 -9.52 2.72
C TYR A 24 7.04 -9.29 2.69
N THR A 25 6.35 -10.41 2.49
CA THR A 25 4.93 -10.58 2.76
C THR A 25 4.75 -11.86 3.58
N ASP A 26 3.71 -11.94 4.42
CA ASP A 26 3.52 -13.12 5.28
C ASP A 26 3.15 -14.38 4.47
N LYS A 27 2.52 -14.19 3.31
CA LYS A 27 2.16 -15.23 2.36
C LYS A 27 2.47 -14.80 0.91
N PRO A 28 2.65 -15.74 -0.02
CA PRO A 28 2.74 -15.43 -1.45
C PRO A 28 1.37 -15.18 -2.10
N SER A 29 0.28 -15.60 -1.46
CA SER A 29 -1.08 -15.49 -1.98
C SER A 29 -2.11 -15.29 -0.88
N TYR A 30 -3.18 -14.57 -1.19
CA TYR A 30 -4.25 -14.17 -0.29
C TYR A 30 -5.59 -14.33 -0.99
N TRP A 31 -6.65 -14.57 -0.22
CA TRP A 31 -7.98 -14.37 -0.76
C TRP A 31 -8.38 -12.90 -0.70
N LEU A 32 -9.31 -12.47 -1.57
CA LEU A 32 -9.97 -11.19 -1.38
C LEU A 32 -10.56 -11.11 0.04
N GLY A 33 -10.40 -9.95 0.69
CA GLY A 33 -10.83 -9.75 2.08
C GLY A 33 -9.87 -10.27 3.14
N ASP A 34 -8.83 -11.03 2.79
CA ASP A 34 -7.79 -11.43 3.75
C ASP A 34 -6.79 -10.27 3.99
N PRO A 35 -6.26 -10.14 5.21
CA PRO A 35 -5.22 -9.17 5.51
C PRO A 35 -3.90 -9.56 4.83
N VAL A 36 -3.32 -8.61 4.12
CA VAL A 36 -1.98 -8.65 3.54
C VAL A 36 -1.03 -7.93 4.49
N GLN A 37 0.03 -8.60 4.94
CA GLN A 37 1.09 -7.96 5.70
C GLN A 37 2.29 -7.70 4.80
N VAL A 38 2.77 -6.46 4.76
CA VAL A 38 3.97 -6.05 4.03
C VAL A 38 4.95 -5.49 5.03
N PHE A 39 6.16 -6.05 5.07
CA PHE A 39 7.16 -5.65 6.04
C PHE A 39 8.56 -5.86 5.52
N GLY A 40 9.53 -5.21 6.14
CA GLY A 40 10.89 -5.30 5.66
C GLY A 40 11.87 -4.40 6.39
N TYR A 41 13.09 -4.38 5.86
CA TYR A 41 14.21 -3.70 6.48
C TYR A 41 14.96 -2.87 5.44
N LEU A 42 15.58 -1.78 5.90
CA LEU A 42 16.48 -0.96 5.10
C LEU A 42 17.91 -1.12 5.63
N TYR A 43 18.86 -1.31 4.72
CA TYR A 43 20.27 -1.42 5.03
C TYR A 43 21.08 -0.42 4.23
N TYR A 44 22.09 0.16 4.86
CA TYR A 44 23.12 0.96 4.20
C TYR A 44 24.48 0.42 4.61
N ASN A 45 25.25 -0.11 3.65
CA ASN A 45 26.52 -0.79 3.90
C ASN A 45 26.40 -1.89 4.97
N ASP A 46 25.38 -2.75 4.82
CA ASP A 46 25.06 -3.88 5.71
C ASP A 46 24.62 -3.49 7.14
N LEU A 47 24.49 -2.20 7.45
CA LEU A 47 23.97 -1.69 8.72
C LEU A 47 22.49 -1.33 8.58
N ARG A 48 21.67 -1.68 9.59
CA ARG A 48 20.25 -1.30 9.62
C ARG A 48 20.09 0.21 9.70
N VAL A 49 19.25 0.75 8.84
CA VAL A 49 18.88 2.17 8.83
C VAL A 49 17.57 2.33 9.59
N SER A 50 17.58 3.10 10.68
CA SER A 50 16.39 3.32 11.52
C SER A 50 15.67 4.64 11.28
N ASP A 51 16.29 5.58 10.55
CA ASP A 51 15.77 6.92 10.24
C ASP A 51 15.43 7.08 8.75
N GLY A 52 15.25 5.96 8.05
CA GLY A 52 14.91 5.91 6.64
C GLY A 52 13.40 6.03 6.41
N VAL A 53 13.06 6.41 5.17
CA VAL A 53 11.69 6.60 4.72
C VAL A 53 11.46 5.72 3.49
N ILE A 54 10.53 4.78 3.61
CA ILE A 54 10.15 3.82 2.57
C ILE A 54 8.87 4.28 1.91
N SER A 55 8.87 4.45 0.60
CA SER A 55 7.64 4.52 -0.18
C SER A 55 7.16 3.12 -0.51
N ILE A 56 5.84 2.91 -0.48
CA ILE A 56 5.20 1.67 -0.92
C ILE A 56 4.12 2.04 -1.93
N GLU A 57 4.19 1.42 -3.11
CA GLU A 57 3.11 1.36 -4.08
C GLU A 57 2.65 -0.09 -4.26
N MET A 58 1.34 -0.32 -4.32
CA MET A 58 0.79 -1.59 -4.77
C MET A 58 -0.11 -1.34 -5.96
N ASP A 59 0.26 -1.93 -7.09
CA ASP A 59 -0.56 -1.98 -8.30
C ASP A 59 -1.45 -3.22 -8.26
N ASP A 60 -2.71 -3.07 -8.66
CA ASP A 60 -3.63 -4.18 -8.86
C ASP A 60 -3.28 -5.03 -10.11
N SER A 61 -4.09 -6.05 -10.38
CA SER A 61 -3.88 -6.96 -11.51
C SER A 61 -4.06 -6.31 -12.88
N THR A 62 -4.63 -5.11 -12.94
CA THR A 62 -4.77 -4.31 -14.17
C THR A 62 -3.64 -3.29 -14.34
N GLY A 63 -2.81 -3.10 -13.31
CA GLY A 63 -1.72 -2.13 -13.27
C GLY A 63 -2.10 -0.76 -12.72
N TRP A 64 -3.30 -0.62 -12.15
CA TRP A 64 -3.70 0.62 -11.47
C TRP A 64 -3.15 0.67 -10.03
N PRO A 65 -2.64 1.83 -9.57
CA PRO A 65 -2.14 1.96 -8.22
C PRO A 65 -3.31 1.94 -7.23
N LEU A 66 -3.36 0.89 -6.43
CA LEU A 66 -4.37 0.73 -5.39
C LEU A 66 -3.90 1.32 -4.05
N LEU A 67 -2.60 1.22 -3.73
CA LEU A 67 -2.01 1.68 -2.48
C LEU A 67 -0.83 2.62 -2.75
N LEU A 68 -0.78 3.77 -2.07
CA LEU A 68 0.39 4.64 -2.01
C LEU A 68 0.63 5.10 -0.57
N ARG A 69 1.74 4.64 0.03
CA ARG A 69 2.08 4.93 1.43
C ARG A 69 3.54 5.32 1.62
N THR A 70 3.80 5.97 2.74
CA THR A 70 5.15 6.21 3.24
C THR A 70 5.30 5.69 4.67
N LEU A 71 6.31 4.87 4.90
CA LEU A 71 6.60 4.25 6.20
C LEU A 71 8.00 4.62 6.68
N ASN A 72 8.17 4.84 7.98
CA ASN A 72 9.48 5.05 8.58
C ASN A 72 10.10 3.71 9.00
N THR A 73 11.43 3.62 9.01
CA THR A 73 12.14 2.41 9.45
C THR A 73 12.47 2.41 10.94
N GLY A 74 11.75 3.19 11.75
CA GLY A 74 11.94 3.29 13.20
C GLY A 74 11.70 4.71 13.72
N THR A 75 12.77 5.51 13.75
CA THR A 75 12.71 6.94 14.10
C THR A 75 12.28 7.79 12.91
N LEU A 76 11.62 8.91 13.18
CA LEU A 76 11.31 9.87 12.12
C LEU A 76 12.60 10.44 11.51
N PRO A 77 12.66 10.63 10.19
CA PRO A 77 13.80 11.29 9.55
C PRO A 77 13.92 12.72 10.07
N THR A 78 15.14 13.24 10.07
CA THR A 78 15.42 14.62 10.53
C THR A 78 15.12 15.68 9.48
N THR A 79 14.95 15.29 8.21
CA THR A 79 14.71 16.22 7.10
C THR A 79 13.60 15.72 6.17
N GLU A 80 12.83 16.67 5.63
CA GLU A 80 11.79 16.47 4.63
C GLU A 80 11.98 17.53 3.54
N THR A 81 11.86 17.15 2.27
CA THR A 81 11.91 18.11 1.15
C THR A 81 10.57 18.82 1.00
N ILE A 82 9.47 18.06 1.04
CA ILE A 82 8.12 18.55 1.14
C ILE A 82 7.60 18.17 2.52
N GLN A 83 7.00 19.11 3.25
CA GLN A 83 6.39 18.81 4.53
C GLN A 83 4.86 18.89 4.41
N ILE A 84 4.15 17.84 4.85
CA ILE A 84 2.69 17.89 4.93
C ILE A 84 2.29 18.58 6.24
N LEU A 85 1.84 19.83 6.14
CA LEU A 85 1.47 20.68 7.29
C LEU A 85 0.13 20.25 7.90
N SER A 86 -0.87 19.95 7.06
CA SER A 86 -2.19 19.51 7.52
C SER A 86 -2.86 18.60 6.52
N LEU A 87 -3.65 17.65 7.02
CA LEU A 87 -4.60 16.84 6.26
C LEU A 87 -5.88 16.78 7.09
N TYR A 88 -7.02 17.08 6.48
CA TYR A 88 -8.32 16.93 7.14
C TYR A 88 -9.43 16.66 6.13
N PRO A 89 -10.47 15.91 6.52
CA PRO A 89 -11.65 15.73 5.69
C PRO A 89 -12.46 17.03 5.62
N SER A 90 -12.95 17.35 4.42
CA SER A 90 -13.57 18.63 4.08
C SER A 90 -14.76 18.47 3.13
N ASP A 91 -15.43 19.57 2.83
CA ASP A 91 -16.30 19.69 1.66
C ASP A 91 -15.49 20.15 0.42
N GLN A 92 -16.17 20.30 -0.71
CA GLN A 92 -15.55 20.74 -1.97
C GLN A 92 -14.88 22.13 -1.86
N SER A 93 -15.36 22.99 -0.96
CA SER A 93 -14.81 24.34 -0.72
C SER A 93 -13.65 24.34 0.28
N GLY A 94 -13.29 23.18 0.83
CA GLY A 94 -12.23 23.05 1.83
C GLY A 94 -12.68 23.34 3.26
N ASN A 95 -13.98 23.49 3.52
CA ASN A 95 -14.47 23.63 4.90
C ASN A 95 -14.44 22.27 5.60
N PRO A 96 -13.99 22.17 6.87
CA PRO A 96 -13.94 20.89 7.57
C PRO A 96 -15.29 20.16 7.62
N LYS A 97 -15.29 18.89 7.22
CA LYS A 97 -16.44 17.99 7.24
C LYS A 97 -15.96 16.57 7.45
N SER A 98 -16.35 15.94 8.55
CA SER A 98 -15.76 14.65 8.97
C SER A 98 -16.64 13.42 8.73
N SER A 99 -17.74 13.56 7.99
CA SER A 99 -18.69 12.47 7.76
C SER A 99 -19.21 12.48 6.34
N PHE A 100 -19.17 11.32 5.69
CA PHE A 100 -19.59 11.14 4.31
C PHE A 100 -20.50 9.92 4.21
N LYS A 101 -21.40 9.97 3.24
CA LYS A 101 -22.30 8.85 2.96
C LYS A 101 -21.64 7.92 1.97
N LYS A 102 -21.97 6.63 2.03
CA LYS A 102 -21.68 5.72 0.91
C LYS A 102 -22.30 6.24 -0.38
N GLY A 103 -21.64 5.99 -1.50
CA GLY A 103 -22.07 6.44 -2.82
C GLY A 103 -21.85 7.92 -3.10
N THR A 104 -21.04 8.61 -2.28
CA THR A 104 -20.80 10.05 -2.41
C THR A 104 -19.32 10.39 -2.41
N LEU A 105 -18.97 11.55 -2.97
CA LEU A 105 -17.63 12.09 -2.87
C LEU A 105 -17.35 12.59 -1.44
N ALA A 106 -16.25 12.11 -0.87
CA ALA A 106 -15.56 12.77 0.21
C ALA A 106 -14.49 13.70 -0.36
N TYR A 107 -14.21 14.80 0.34
CA TYR A 107 -13.13 15.70 -0.02
C TYR A 107 -12.12 15.75 1.12
N PHE A 108 -10.86 15.90 0.75
CA PHE A 108 -9.76 15.98 1.71
C PHE A 108 -8.88 17.16 1.35
N THR A 109 -8.74 18.07 2.31
CA THR A 109 -7.90 19.25 2.15
C THR A 109 -6.56 19.01 2.78
N ILE A 110 -5.52 19.25 2.00
CA ILE A 110 -4.14 19.06 2.38
C ILE A 110 -3.35 20.34 2.13
N THR A 111 -2.53 20.69 3.11
CA THR A 111 -1.57 21.79 2.98
C THR A 111 -0.17 21.22 3.07
N VAL A 112 0.66 21.54 2.09
CA VAL A 112 2.06 21.14 2.01
C VAL A 112 2.95 22.37 1.97
N LYS A 113 4.20 22.22 2.40
CA LYS A 113 5.24 23.23 2.34
C LYS A 113 6.45 22.70 1.58
N ASN A 114 6.94 23.44 0.60
CA ASN A 114 8.25 23.18 0.03
C ASN A 114 9.32 23.71 1.01
N LYS A 115 10.09 22.81 1.63
CA LYS A 115 11.17 23.17 2.58
C LYS A 115 12.52 23.39 1.91
N ASN A 116 12.64 23.14 0.60
CA ASN A 116 13.85 23.43 -0.15
C ASN A 116 13.96 24.92 -0.50
N ASN A 117 15.20 25.31 -0.83
CA ASN A 117 15.53 26.63 -1.37
C ASN A 117 15.39 26.71 -2.89
N THR A 118 14.92 25.64 -3.52
CA THR A 118 14.68 25.53 -4.96
C THR A 118 13.23 25.15 -5.24
N ARG A 119 12.78 25.39 -6.47
CA ARG A 119 11.50 24.89 -6.97
C ARG A 119 11.50 23.35 -6.94
N VAL A 120 10.35 22.75 -6.66
CA VAL A 120 10.19 21.29 -6.59
C VAL A 120 8.93 20.88 -7.35
N THR A 121 9.06 19.85 -8.18
CA THR A 121 7.94 19.11 -8.78
C THR A 121 7.80 17.77 -8.07
N PHE A 122 6.57 17.37 -7.75
CA PHE A 122 6.30 16.14 -7.00
C PHE A 122 4.89 15.61 -7.24
N GLU A 123 4.71 14.32 -6.94
CA GLU A 123 3.41 13.66 -6.90
C GLU A 123 2.82 13.76 -5.48
N LEU A 124 1.62 14.32 -5.35
CA LEU A 124 0.81 14.25 -4.14
C LEU A 124 -0.16 13.07 -4.27
N ALA A 125 -0.17 12.17 -3.29
CA ALA A 125 -1.06 11.02 -3.28
C ALA A 125 -1.87 10.95 -2.00
N LEU A 126 -3.13 10.55 -2.13
CA LEU A 126 -3.99 10.16 -1.01
C LEU A 126 -4.40 8.71 -1.19
N THR A 127 -4.41 7.93 -0.10
CA THR A 127 -5.00 6.59 -0.09
C THR A 127 -6.00 6.48 1.06
N VAL A 128 -7.20 6.01 0.76
CA VAL A 128 -8.27 5.80 1.74
C VAL A 128 -8.41 4.35 2.11
N PHE A 129 -8.55 4.11 3.40
CA PHE A 129 -8.96 2.86 3.98
C PHE A 129 -10.31 2.99 4.65
N ASP A 130 -11.15 1.99 4.48
CA ASP A 130 -12.40 1.87 5.24
C ASP A 130 -12.16 1.49 6.71
N SER A 131 -13.25 1.30 7.46
CA SER A 131 -13.22 0.95 8.88
C SER A 131 -12.71 -0.46 9.20
N GLN A 132 -12.49 -1.28 8.18
CA GLN A 132 -11.96 -2.65 8.27
C GLN A 132 -10.56 -2.76 7.66
N GLN A 133 -9.86 -1.63 7.47
CA GLN A 133 -8.53 -1.56 6.81
C GLN A 133 -8.55 -2.03 5.35
N GLY A 134 -9.72 -2.03 4.69
CA GLY A 134 -9.87 -2.28 3.27
C GLY A 134 -9.45 -1.07 2.44
N ILE A 135 -8.58 -1.28 1.45
CA ILE A 135 -8.18 -0.20 0.53
C ILE A 135 -9.36 0.17 -0.37
N MET A 136 -9.78 1.42 -0.32
CA MET A 136 -10.99 1.88 -0.98
C MET A 136 -10.69 2.65 -2.26
N ASP A 137 -9.83 3.67 -2.19
CA ASP A 137 -9.55 4.55 -3.32
C ASP A 137 -8.16 5.22 -3.15
N THR A 138 -7.54 5.59 -4.26
CA THR A 138 -6.27 6.33 -4.30
C THR A 138 -6.36 7.49 -5.29
N ALA A 139 -6.22 8.72 -4.79
CA ALA A 139 -6.15 9.92 -5.60
C ALA A 139 -4.70 10.40 -5.78
N ARG A 140 -4.41 11.00 -6.94
CA ARG A 140 -3.09 11.52 -7.29
C ARG A 140 -3.19 12.89 -7.93
N LEU A 141 -2.23 13.76 -7.64
CA LEU A 141 -2.10 15.08 -8.24
C LEU A 141 -0.62 15.44 -8.40
N THR A 142 -0.18 15.63 -9.64
CA THR A 142 1.15 16.20 -9.93
C THR A 142 1.16 17.69 -9.60
N ILE A 143 2.05 18.10 -8.72
CA ILE A 143 2.32 19.51 -8.42
C ILE A 143 3.59 19.92 -9.15
N SER A 144 3.43 20.76 -10.16
CA SER A 144 4.54 21.27 -10.96
C SER A 144 5.09 22.56 -10.36
N ASP A 145 6.42 22.62 -10.23
CA ASP A 145 7.15 23.89 -10.04
C ASP A 145 6.75 24.70 -8.78
N MET A 146 6.57 24.00 -7.66
CA MET A 146 6.20 24.63 -6.38
C MET A 146 7.35 25.51 -5.87
N MET A 147 7.06 26.79 -5.58
CA MET A 147 8.06 27.79 -5.17
C MET A 147 8.77 27.43 -3.84
N PRO A 148 10.06 27.80 -3.68
CA PRO A 148 10.82 27.58 -2.46
C PRO A 148 10.14 28.20 -1.23
N GLN A 149 10.19 27.51 -0.09
CA GLN A 149 9.68 28.01 1.20
C GLN A 149 8.19 28.42 1.22
N THR A 150 7.41 28.07 0.19
CA THR A 150 5.98 28.39 0.10
C THR A 150 5.09 27.25 0.55
N ASN A 151 3.84 27.58 0.88
CA ASN A 151 2.78 26.63 1.16
C ASN A 151 1.84 26.52 -0.04
N GLY A 152 1.28 25.33 -0.26
CA GLY A 152 0.21 25.07 -1.21
C GLY A 152 -0.91 24.30 -0.52
N THR A 153 -2.16 24.64 -0.82
CA THR A 153 -3.34 23.96 -0.30
C THR A 153 -4.17 23.40 -1.44
N PHE A 154 -4.54 22.13 -1.31
CA PHE A 154 -5.24 21.37 -2.34
C PHE A 154 -6.42 20.63 -1.72
N THR A 155 -7.53 20.52 -2.45
CA THR A 155 -8.70 19.75 -2.04
C THR A 155 -8.98 18.68 -3.10
N LEU A 156 -8.86 17.42 -2.71
CA LEU A 156 -9.00 16.28 -3.62
C LEU A 156 -10.30 15.49 -3.32
N PRO A 157 -11.13 15.19 -4.34
CA PRO A 157 -12.28 14.31 -4.19
C PRO A 157 -11.84 12.84 -4.18
N MET A 158 -12.50 12.00 -3.38
CA MET A 158 -12.39 10.54 -3.42
C MET A 158 -13.77 9.91 -3.21
N TYR A 159 -14.07 8.86 -3.95
CA TYR A 159 -15.41 8.25 -3.93
C TYR A 159 -15.54 7.25 -2.78
N ILE A 160 -16.54 7.45 -1.92
CA ILE A 160 -16.88 6.47 -0.89
C ILE A 160 -17.76 5.40 -1.52
N LEU A 161 -17.22 4.19 -1.71
CA LEU A 161 -17.93 3.10 -2.39
C LEU A 161 -19.24 2.73 -1.67
N ASP A 162 -20.27 2.35 -2.45
CA ASP A 162 -21.57 1.91 -1.93
C ASP A 162 -21.47 0.69 -1.01
N LYS A 163 -20.50 -0.19 -1.31
CA LYS A 163 -20.21 -1.41 -0.57
C LYS A 163 -19.25 -1.19 0.61
N ALA A 164 -18.69 0.01 0.79
CA ALA A 164 -17.75 0.29 1.87
C ALA A 164 -18.38 0.02 3.24
N PRO A 165 -17.69 -0.62 4.19
CA PRO A 165 -18.14 -0.72 5.58
C PRO A 165 -18.42 0.66 6.19
N THR A 166 -19.47 0.77 7.02
CA THR A 166 -19.68 1.99 7.83
C THR A 166 -18.68 2.03 8.98
N GLY A 167 -18.36 3.22 9.48
CA GLY A 167 -17.50 3.42 10.65
C GLY A 167 -16.38 4.40 10.39
N THR A 168 -15.40 4.41 11.29
CA THR A 168 -14.23 5.29 11.21
C THR A 168 -13.26 4.79 10.14
N ALA A 169 -13.14 5.55 9.07
CA ALA A 169 -12.18 5.37 7.98
C ALA A 169 -10.96 6.27 8.19
N ILE A 170 -9.88 5.99 7.47
CA ILE A 170 -8.64 6.75 7.52
C ILE A 170 -8.17 7.09 6.11
N VAL A 171 -7.68 8.32 5.94
CA VAL A 171 -6.96 8.75 4.74
C VAL A 171 -5.51 9.00 5.11
N TYR A 172 -4.61 8.53 4.27
CA TYR A 172 -3.19 8.84 4.34
C TYR A 172 -2.79 9.74 3.18
N ALA A 173 -1.88 10.66 3.44
CA ALA A 173 -1.32 11.55 2.45
C ALA A 173 0.19 11.42 2.40
N ASN A 174 0.70 11.36 1.18
CA ASN A 174 2.09 11.11 0.87
C ASN A 174 2.53 12.03 -0.29
N THR A 175 3.81 12.34 -0.35
CA THR A 175 4.39 13.07 -1.48
C THR A 175 5.64 12.36 -1.99
N PHE A 176 5.80 12.26 -3.30
CA PHE A 176 6.89 11.52 -3.93
C PHE A 176 7.57 12.31 -5.05
N THR A 177 8.83 12.00 -5.35
CA THR A 177 9.51 12.55 -6.55
C THR A 177 8.84 12.10 -7.85
N ASP A 178 8.30 10.89 -7.85
CA ASP A 178 7.48 10.24 -8.87
C ASP A 178 6.76 9.06 -8.18
N LEU A 179 5.92 8.29 -8.87
CA LEU A 179 5.35 7.07 -8.31
C LEU A 179 6.45 6.02 -8.01
N PRO A 180 6.37 5.28 -6.90
CA PRO A 180 7.37 4.24 -6.58
C PRO A 180 7.61 3.21 -7.69
N ARG A 181 6.59 2.81 -8.47
CA ARG A 181 6.74 1.92 -9.64
C ARG A 181 7.60 2.53 -10.75
N LEU A 182 7.70 3.85 -10.79
CA LEU A 182 8.58 4.65 -11.65
C LEU A 182 9.87 5.09 -10.91
N ASN A 183 10.25 4.36 -9.85
CA ASN A 183 11.42 4.60 -9.00
C ASN A 183 11.36 5.90 -8.19
N GLY A 184 10.20 6.54 -8.08
CA GLY A 184 10.07 7.74 -7.25
C GLY A 184 10.15 7.43 -5.76
N THR A 185 10.63 8.39 -4.97
CA THR A 185 10.92 8.23 -3.53
C THR A 185 10.18 9.25 -2.70
N ALA A 186 9.95 8.96 -1.42
CA ALA A 186 9.20 9.82 -0.52
C ALA A 186 9.92 11.16 -0.30
N LEU A 187 9.14 12.23 -0.31
CA LEU A 187 9.59 13.60 -0.03
C LEU A 187 9.11 14.13 1.32
N SER A 188 8.11 13.46 1.92
CA SER A 188 7.50 13.79 3.21
C SER A 188 7.35 12.56 4.09
N ILE A 189 7.18 12.79 5.38
CA ILE A 189 6.61 11.83 6.30
C ILE A 189 5.09 11.79 6.06
N GLU A 190 4.51 10.58 6.02
CA GLU A 190 3.08 10.38 5.85
C GLU A 190 2.29 11.12 6.94
N LYS A 191 1.19 11.77 6.53
CA LYS A 191 0.20 12.34 7.46
C LYS A 191 -1.14 11.66 7.23
N PHE A 192 -1.90 11.49 8.30
CA PHE A 192 -3.21 10.85 8.23
C PHE A 192 -4.31 11.69 8.88
N ALA A 193 -5.54 11.43 8.47
CA ALA A 193 -6.75 11.97 9.10
C ALA A 193 -7.85 10.89 9.11
N THR A 194 -8.73 10.96 10.10
CA THR A 194 -9.87 10.04 10.21
C THR A 194 -11.17 10.74 9.84
N PHE A 195 -12.12 9.98 9.31
CA PHE A 195 -13.47 10.45 8.99
C PHE A 195 -14.48 9.30 9.14
N ASN A 196 -15.77 9.60 9.13
CA ASN A 196 -16.82 8.60 9.27
C ASN A 196 -17.50 8.29 7.93
N ILE A 197 -17.60 7.00 7.61
CA ILE A 197 -18.48 6.48 6.56
C ILE A 197 -19.82 6.13 7.21
N THR A 198 -20.89 6.73 6.71
CA THR A 198 -22.25 6.58 7.26
C THR A 198 -23.21 5.93 6.26
N ALA A 199 -24.18 5.18 6.79
CA ALA A 199 -25.34 4.73 6.03
C ALA A 199 -26.30 5.91 5.75
N ASN A 200 -27.39 5.66 5.03
CA ASN A 200 -28.41 6.67 4.70
C ASN A 200 -29.22 7.24 5.89
N THR A 201 -28.81 6.97 7.13
CA THR A 201 -29.40 7.53 8.35
C THR A 201 -28.29 7.95 9.31
N ALA A 202 -28.40 9.19 9.80
CA ALA A 202 -27.40 9.80 10.68
C ALA A 202 -27.51 9.24 12.11
N THR A 203 -26.39 8.99 12.79
CA THR A 203 -25.81 9.94 13.76
C THR A 203 -24.58 9.38 14.51
N THR A 204 -23.76 10.36 14.92
CA THR A 204 -22.83 10.44 16.07
C THR A 204 -21.43 9.80 16.06
N GLN A 205 -20.50 10.66 16.48
CA GLN A 205 -19.03 10.57 16.57
C GLN A 205 -18.54 9.61 17.65
N PHE A 206 -17.28 9.12 17.57
CA PHE A 206 -16.22 9.32 18.60
C PHE A 206 -14.85 8.71 18.20
N LYS A 207 -13.81 9.39 18.72
CA LYS A 207 -12.43 9.02 19.10
C LYS A 207 -11.44 8.44 18.07
N THR A 208 -10.37 9.22 17.93
CA THR A 208 -9.07 8.94 17.34
C THR A 208 -8.35 7.77 18.02
N SER A 209 -7.79 6.87 17.22
CA SER A 209 -6.80 5.89 17.67
C SER A 209 -5.38 6.46 17.58
N LYS A 210 -4.59 6.13 18.59
CA LYS A 210 -3.20 6.52 18.80
C LYS A 210 -2.29 5.82 17.78
N ALA A 211 -1.29 6.53 17.25
CA ALA A 211 -0.26 5.96 16.38
C ALA A 211 0.48 4.81 17.09
N VAL A 212 0.65 3.69 16.40
CA VAL A 212 1.50 2.58 16.84
C VAL A 212 2.95 2.98 16.58
N ILE A 213 3.76 3.04 17.64
CA ILE A 213 5.21 3.23 17.52
C ILE A 213 5.83 1.85 17.31
N GLN A 214 6.47 1.65 16.17
CA GLN A 214 7.15 0.41 15.82
C GLN A 214 8.54 0.38 16.47
N ALA A 215 8.77 -0.59 17.37
CA ALA A 215 9.93 -0.63 18.27
C ALA A 215 11.20 -1.27 17.67
N GLU A 216 11.12 -1.84 16.48
CA GLU A 216 12.28 -2.43 15.79
C GLU A 216 12.51 -1.70 14.47
N ALA A 217 13.78 -1.60 14.03
CA ALA A 217 14.16 -0.87 12.82
C ALA A 217 13.69 -1.57 11.53
N HIS A 218 12.38 -1.59 11.32
CA HIS A 218 11.67 -2.22 10.22
C HIS A 218 10.47 -1.37 9.84
N PHE A 219 10.08 -1.45 8.57
CA PHE A 219 8.81 -0.90 8.12
C PHE A 219 7.77 -2.01 8.11
N PHE A 220 6.52 -1.66 8.40
CA PHE A 220 5.38 -2.58 8.38
C PHE A 220 4.10 -1.83 7.99
N THR A 221 3.30 -2.45 7.16
CA THR A 221 1.90 -2.07 6.97
C THR A 221 1.07 -3.33 6.82
N ASN A 222 -0.17 -3.26 7.28
CA ASN A 222 -1.20 -4.22 6.94
C ASN A 222 -2.33 -3.51 6.20
N PHE A 223 -3.01 -4.26 5.35
CA PHE A 223 -4.19 -3.79 4.63
C PHE A 223 -4.98 -4.99 4.10
N THR A 224 -6.22 -4.75 3.72
CA THR A 224 -7.07 -5.73 3.07
C THR A 224 -7.36 -5.28 1.65
N VAL A 225 -7.31 -6.22 0.69
CA VAL A 225 -7.83 -5.99 -0.67
C VAL A 225 -9.33 -6.36 -0.64
N PRO A 226 -10.26 -5.38 -0.69
CA PRO A 226 -11.67 -5.67 -0.45
C PRO A 226 -12.31 -6.50 -1.56
N LEU A 227 -13.45 -7.12 -1.24
CA LEU A 227 -14.19 -8.01 -2.14
C LEU A 227 -14.63 -7.37 -3.47
N TYR A 228 -14.59 -6.05 -3.60
CA TYR A 228 -14.96 -5.33 -4.82
C TYR A 228 -13.77 -4.99 -5.73
N GLN A 229 -12.57 -5.50 -5.44
CA GLN A 229 -11.37 -5.32 -6.27
C GLN A 229 -11.14 -6.49 -7.22
N HIS A 230 -10.28 -6.30 -8.21
CA HIS A 230 -9.87 -7.36 -9.14
C HIS A 230 -9.06 -8.45 -8.42
N TYR A 231 -9.25 -9.72 -8.75
CA TYR A 231 -8.32 -10.79 -8.35
C TYR A 231 -7.14 -10.86 -9.35
N GLY A 232 -6.12 -11.65 -9.05
CA GLY A 232 -4.95 -11.86 -9.91
C GLY A 232 -3.64 -11.42 -9.26
N TYR A 233 -2.64 -11.14 -10.09
CA TYR A 233 -1.30 -10.80 -9.60
C TYR A 233 -1.15 -9.30 -9.32
N TYR A 234 -0.82 -8.97 -8.09
CA TYR A 234 -0.56 -7.60 -7.65
C TYR A 234 0.95 -7.40 -7.52
N ASN A 235 1.43 -6.20 -7.87
CA ASN A 235 2.85 -5.85 -7.77
C ASN A 235 3.04 -4.79 -6.69
N ILE A 236 3.82 -5.12 -5.67
CA ILE A 236 4.26 -4.19 -4.63
C ILE A 236 5.64 -3.68 -5.04
N THR A 237 5.78 -2.36 -5.16
CA THR A 237 7.07 -1.69 -5.36
C THR A 237 7.39 -0.85 -4.13
N THR A 238 8.58 -1.05 -3.57
CA THR A 238 9.10 -0.23 -2.49
C THR A 238 10.34 0.51 -2.92
N THR A 239 10.45 1.77 -2.51
CA THR A 239 11.59 2.62 -2.86
C THR A 239 12.07 3.40 -1.65
N CYS A 240 13.34 3.77 -1.64
CA CYS A 240 13.94 4.62 -0.62
C CYS A 240 15.06 5.44 -1.23
N LYS A 241 15.17 6.71 -0.82
CA LYS A 241 16.37 7.51 -1.03
C LYS A 241 17.02 7.77 0.33
N TYR A 242 18.30 7.43 0.47
CA TYR A 242 19.05 7.62 1.70
C TYR A 242 20.50 7.99 1.39
N LEU A 243 21.00 9.09 1.96
CA LEU A 243 22.37 9.61 1.73
C LEU A 243 22.76 9.69 0.23
N ASN A 244 21.82 10.11 -0.62
CA ASN A 244 21.91 10.17 -2.10
C ASN A 244 21.90 8.85 -2.86
N GLU A 245 21.89 7.71 -2.18
CA GLU A 245 21.63 6.42 -2.81
C GLU A 245 20.13 6.17 -2.92
N THR A 246 19.73 5.42 -3.95
CA THR A 246 18.34 4.99 -4.13
C THR A 246 18.27 3.48 -4.19
N ALA A 247 17.35 2.89 -3.43
CA ALA A 247 17.05 1.47 -3.46
C ALA A 247 15.62 1.26 -3.93
N VAL A 248 15.41 0.19 -4.70
CA VAL A 248 14.12 -0.24 -5.20
C VAL A 248 14.03 -1.75 -5.00
N GLU A 249 12.93 -2.23 -4.44
CA GLU A 249 12.65 -3.65 -4.29
C GLU A 249 11.19 -3.93 -4.66
N LYS A 250 10.94 -5.07 -5.31
CA LYS A 250 9.62 -5.43 -5.84
C LYS A 250 9.20 -6.81 -5.36
N LYS A 251 7.93 -6.95 -5.00
CA LYS A 251 7.31 -8.22 -4.64
C LYS A 251 6.02 -8.41 -5.42
N ARG A 252 5.79 -9.63 -5.90
CA ARG A 252 4.50 -10.02 -6.49
C ARG A 252 3.75 -10.91 -5.52
N ILE A 253 2.45 -10.63 -5.36
CA ILE A 253 1.51 -11.48 -4.60
C ILE A 253 0.33 -11.86 -5.50
N GLU A 254 -0.32 -12.98 -5.19
CA GLU A 254 -1.55 -13.41 -5.87
C GLU A 254 -2.76 -13.15 -4.97
N ILE A 255 -3.73 -12.41 -5.47
CA ILE A 255 -5.05 -12.23 -4.85
C ILE A 255 -6.03 -13.18 -5.54
N ARG A 256 -6.78 -13.96 -4.76
CA ARG A 256 -7.62 -15.05 -5.27
C ARG A 256 -9.10 -14.86 -4.96
N VAL A 257 -9.90 -15.46 -5.82
CA VAL A 257 -11.33 -15.69 -5.64
C VAL A 257 -11.69 -17.06 -6.23
N PRO A 258 -12.62 -17.83 -5.65
CA PRO A 258 -12.95 -19.17 -6.12
C PRO A 258 -14.00 -19.12 -7.25
N ASP A 259 -13.71 -18.39 -8.31
CA ASP A 259 -14.43 -18.44 -9.60
C ASP A 259 -13.81 -19.58 -10.42
N LEU A 260 -14.44 -20.75 -10.34
CA LEU A 260 -13.91 -22.01 -10.84
C LEU A 260 -14.33 -22.29 -12.28
N ASN A 261 -15.41 -21.66 -12.75
CA ASN A 261 -15.86 -21.77 -14.14
C ASN A 261 -15.40 -20.58 -15.02
N GLY A 262 -14.82 -19.53 -14.43
CA GLY A 262 -14.25 -18.38 -15.12
C GLY A 262 -15.31 -17.41 -15.66
N ASP A 263 -16.51 -17.40 -15.09
CA ASP A 263 -17.62 -16.54 -15.52
C ASP A 263 -17.62 -15.16 -14.83
N ASN A 264 -16.56 -14.87 -14.05
CA ASN A 264 -16.35 -13.64 -13.27
C ASN A 264 -17.40 -13.45 -12.16
N THR A 265 -18.08 -14.51 -11.73
CA THR A 265 -19.05 -14.51 -10.65
C THR A 265 -18.89 -15.75 -9.79
N VAL A 266 -18.78 -15.60 -8.47
CA VAL A 266 -18.85 -16.77 -7.58
C VAL A 266 -20.32 -17.05 -7.24
N ASN A 267 -20.85 -18.14 -7.79
CA ASN A 267 -22.23 -18.55 -7.62
C ASN A 267 -22.35 -20.08 -7.38
N VAL A 268 -23.56 -20.62 -7.53
CA VAL A 268 -23.83 -22.05 -7.30
C VAL A 268 -23.10 -22.95 -8.31
N LEU A 269 -22.78 -22.44 -9.50
CA LEU A 269 -22.05 -23.18 -10.52
C LEU A 269 -20.62 -23.49 -10.07
N ASP A 270 -19.95 -22.60 -9.35
CA ASP A 270 -18.63 -22.86 -8.77
C ASP A 270 -18.69 -23.94 -7.69
N LEU A 271 -19.73 -23.91 -6.85
CA LEU A 271 -19.97 -24.96 -5.87
C LEU A 271 -20.23 -26.32 -6.55
N ILE A 272 -20.90 -26.34 -7.70
CA ILE A 272 -21.11 -27.56 -8.49
C ILE A 272 -19.78 -28.10 -9.04
N VAL A 273 -18.85 -27.23 -9.44
CA VAL A 273 -17.50 -27.64 -9.85
C VAL A 273 -16.78 -28.35 -8.69
N VAL A 274 -16.82 -27.78 -7.49
CA VAL A 274 -16.23 -28.44 -6.29
C VAL A 274 -16.94 -29.76 -5.98
N ALA A 275 -18.27 -29.75 -5.96
CA ALA A 275 -19.08 -30.93 -5.63
C ALA A 275 -18.84 -32.10 -6.61
N GLY A 276 -18.67 -31.80 -7.89
CA GLY A 276 -18.37 -32.79 -8.93
C GLY A 276 -16.99 -33.42 -8.80
N SER A 277 -16.07 -32.79 -8.04
CA SER A 277 -14.71 -33.27 -7.80
C SER A 277 -14.48 -33.79 -6.38
N LEU A 278 -15.53 -33.95 -5.55
CA LEU A 278 -15.38 -34.45 -4.19
C LEU A 278 -14.67 -35.81 -4.15
N GLY A 279 -13.72 -35.95 -3.23
CA GLY A 279 -12.89 -37.14 -3.06
C GLY A 279 -11.70 -37.21 -4.00
N TRP A 280 -11.50 -36.24 -4.89
CA TRP A 280 -10.28 -36.15 -5.69
C TRP A 280 -9.11 -35.72 -4.80
N THR A 281 -7.92 -36.27 -5.06
CA THR A 281 -6.69 -35.97 -4.33
C THR A 281 -5.54 -35.72 -5.29
N GLY A 282 -4.65 -34.80 -4.96
CA GLY A 282 -3.47 -34.48 -5.76
C GLY A 282 -2.51 -33.56 -5.02
N PRO A 283 -1.38 -33.17 -5.64
CA PRO A 283 -0.53 -32.12 -5.10
C PRO A 283 -1.35 -30.85 -4.81
N PRO A 284 -1.13 -30.16 -3.67
CA PRO A 284 -1.79 -28.90 -3.33
C PRO A 284 -1.91 -27.92 -4.50
N GLY A 285 -3.16 -27.59 -4.88
CA GLY A 285 -3.46 -26.65 -5.96
C GLY A 285 -3.31 -27.21 -7.39
N SER A 286 -3.07 -28.51 -7.58
CA SER A 286 -3.11 -29.13 -8.91
C SER A 286 -4.52 -29.36 -9.43
N ILE A 287 -5.50 -29.42 -8.53
CA ILE A 287 -6.93 -29.59 -8.85
C ILE A 287 -7.60 -28.23 -8.63
N PRO A 288 -8.25 -27.63 -9.64
CA PRO A 288 -8.92 -26.33 -9.47
C PRO A 288 -9.97 -26.32 -8.33
N ALA A 289 -10.65 -27.45 -8.11
CA ALA A 289 -11.63 -27.65 -7.04
C ALA A 289 -11.01 -27.85 -5.63
N ASP A 290 -9.69 -28.07 -5.52
CA ASP A 290 -8.93 -28.03 -4.26
C ASP A 290 -8.64 -26.56 -3.93
N VAL A 291 -9.72 -25.86 -3.59
CA VAL A 291 -9.78 -24.40 -3.41
C VAL A 291 -8.86 -23.98 -2.28
N ASN A 292 -8.88 -24.69 -1.16
CA ASN A 292 -8.03 -24.37 -0.01
C ASN A 292 -6.56 -24.82 -0.19
N ARG A 293 -6.27 -25.58 -1.25
CA ARG A 293 -4.97 -26.15 -1.61
C ARG A 293 -4.40 -27.05 -0.51
N ASP A 294 -5.23 -27.91 0.08
CA ASP A 294 -4.79 -28.92 1.05
C ASP A 294 -4.46 -30.27 0.39
N GLY A 295 -4.72 -30.40 -0.92
CA GLY A 295 -4.48 -31.60 -1.72
C GLY A 295 -5.66 -32.57 -1.76
N ASN A 296 -6.78 -32.27 -1.09
CA ASN A 296 -7.99 -33.10 -1.07
C ASN A 296 -9.23 -32.25 -1.32
N VAL A 297 -9.97 -32.55 -2.39
CA VAL A 297 -11.25 -31.89 -2.64
C VAL A 297 -12.32 -32.45 -1.70
N ASN A 298 -12.75 -31.63 -0.74
CA ASN A 298 -13.67 -32.03 0.30
C ASN A 298 -14.64 -30.90 0.71
N VAL A 299 -15.38 -31.08 1.81
CA VAL A 299 -16.37 -30.09 2.28
C VAL A 299 -15.75 -28.74 2.67
N LEU A 300 -14.47 -28.72 3.03
CA LEU A 300 -13.74 -27.49 3.34
C LEU A 300 -13.59 -26.60 2.10
N ASP A 301 -13.42 -27.16 0.91
CA ASP A 301 -13.38 -26.40 -0.34
C ASP A 301 -14.73 -25.74 -0.64
N LEU A 302 -15.83 -26.48 -0.41
CA LEU A 302 -17.18 -25.93 -0.51
C LEU A 302 -17.39 -24.76 0.46
N ILE A 303 -16.88 -24.86 1.70
CA ILE A 303 -16.97 -23.80 2.69
C ILE A 303 -16.18 -22.56 2.26
N VAL A 304 -14.96 -22.75 1.74
CA VAL A 304 -14.15 -21.63 1.23
C VAL A 304 -14.86 -20.97 0.05
N THR A 305 -15.35 -21.73 -0.93
CA THR A 305 -16.12 -21.19 -2.07
C THR A 305 -17.38 -20.45 -1.60
N ALA A 306 -18.11 -21.01 -0.64
CA ALA A 306 -19.33 -20.41 -0.11
C ALA A 306 -19.11 -19.04 0.55
N LYS A 307 -17.92 -18.78 1.11
CA LYS A 307 -17.54 -17.46 1.67
C LYS A 307 -17.62 -16.33 0.63
N TYR A 308 -17.46 -16.66 -0.66
CA TYR A 308 -17.42 -15.68 -1.74
C TYR A 308 -18.69 -15.64 -2.58
N LEU A 309 -19.75 -16.38 -2.22
CA LEU A 309 -21.02 -16.36 -2.97
C LEU A 309 -21.56 -14.93 -3.14
N GLY A 310 -21.95 -14.60 -4.37
CA GLY A 310 -22.41 -13.27 -4.75
C GLY A 310 -21.29 -12.28 -5.04
N TRP A 311 -20.02 -12.71 -4.97
CA TRP A 311 -18.93 -11.95 -5.57
C TRP A 311 -19.15 -11.86 -7.08
N ILE A 312 -18.99 -10.66 -7.60
CA ILE A 312 -19.03 -10.34 -9.03
C ILE A 312 -17.77 -9.52 -9.29
N GLY A 313 -16.95 -9.96 -10.23
CA GLY A 313 -15.73 -9.26 -10.56
C GLY A 313 -16.01 -7.86 -11.09
N PRO A 314 -15.07 -6.92 -10.90
CA PRO A 314 -15.23 -5.58 -11.45
C PRO A 314 -15.26 -5.65 -12.99
N PRO A 315 -15.94 -4.69 -13.64
CA PRO A 315 -16.05 -4.62 -15.10
C PRO A 315 -14.70 -4.43 -15.81
#